data_AF-A0A940RVC0-F1
#
_entry.id   AF-A0A940RVC0-F1
#
_cell.length_a   1.000
_cell.length_b   1.000
_cell.length_c   1.000
_cell.angle_alpha   90.00
_cell.angle_beta   90.00
_cell.angle_gamma   90.00
#
_symmetry.space_group_name_H-M   'P 1'
#
loop_
_entity.id
_entity.type
_entity.pdbx_description
1 polymer ?
#
loop_
_entity_poly.entity_id
_entity_poly.type
_entity_poly.pdbx_seq_one_letter_code
_entity_poly.pdbx_strand_id
1 'polypeptide(L)'
;MMVHMTSQPNVRPWGKSMPDDQRHLCLAADIEKYSRFDTQGQRTAQAQLARVLRTAAERSGLDHSTWSVQPQGDMEFAVLPAGTSEQVVLGGYVTHLAAELGGYNATRRPAGRIRLRLAIDTGVAATAALGFSGPAPIAVARFLNAPEVKRALADARSASLVVVISDRLYQDVVRSRFHGHDAEQYRRIHVEQKGFAGYGWVRLPGVDPQDAGEPWPAAPEGGPQPGGPRPLARAAGAEQPSFVQQGVHGTAVQGVIHGSVVHGGVPGGAGR
;
A
#
# COMPACT_ATOMS: atom_id res chain seq x y z
N MET A 1 7.90 16.13 55.59
CA MET A 1 8.02 14.83 54.88
C MET A 1 7.22 14.97 53.59
N MET A 2 7.90 15.17 52.45
CA MET A 2 8.02 14.23 51.31
C MET A 2 6.75 14.23 50.43
N VAL A 3 6.75 14.42 49.10
CA VAL A 3 7.78 14.64 48.06
C VAL A 3 7.07 15.30 46.86
N HIS A 4 7.63 16.36 46.30
CA HIS A 4 7.26 16.80 44.94
C HIS A 4 7.97 15.89 43.93
N MET A 5 7.22 15.07 43.18
CA MET A 5 7.74 14.40 41.99
C MET A 5 7.72 15.39 40.82
N THR A 6 8.82 16.10 40.62
CA THR A 6 9.12 16.80 39.37
C THR A 6 9.58 15.76 38.35
N SER A 7 8.72 15.47 37.37
CA SER A 7 9.11 14.67 36.19
C SER A 7 10.06 15.52 35.34
N GLN A 8 11.36 15.23 35.40
CA GLN A 8 12.34 15.83 34.50
C GLN A 8 12.23 15.22 33.10
N PRO A 9 12.32 16.01 32.02
CA PRO A 9 12.44 15.49 30.67
C PRO A 9 13.84 14.87 30.49
N ASN A 10 13.88 13.61 30.06
CA ASN A 10 15.10 12.90 29.70
C ASN A 10 15.63 13.47 28.37
N VAL A 11 16.43 14.54 28.45
CA VAL A 11 17.17 15.07 27.29
C VAL A 11 18.65 14.73 27.51
N ARG A 12 19.16 13.76 26.75
CA ARG A 12 20.61 13.52 26.65
C ARG A 12 21.18 14.32 25.47
N PRO A 13 22.37 14.94 25.62
CA PRO A 13 23.01 15.67 24.54
C PRO A 13 23.54 14.66 23.51
N TRP A 14 23.80 15.11 22.26
CA TRP A 14 24.19 14.33 21.08
C TRP A 14 23.03 13.69 20.28
N GLY A 15 22.08 14.53 19.82
CA GLY A 15 20.92 14.11 19.03
C GLY A 15 21.24 13.75 17.58
N LYS A 16 21.65 12.50 17.33
CA LYS A 16 21.16 11.79 16.15
C LYS A 16 19.83 11.17 16.57
N SER A 17 18.71 11.57 15.95
CA SER A 17 17.43 10.90 16.16
C SER A 17 17.66 9.40 16.00
N MET A 18 17.36 8.59 17.02
CA MET A 18 17.37 7.14 16.84
C MET A 18 16.47 6.83 15.65
N PRO A 19 16.87 5.93 14.74
CA PRO A 19 15.97 5.48 13.69
C PRO A 19 14.71 4.97 14.41
N ASP A 20 13.56 5.53 14.04
CA ASP A 20 12.26 5.15 14.58
C ASP A 20 12.02 3.67 14.21
N ASP A 21 12.26 2.78 15.17
CA ASP A 21 12.06 1.33 15.02
C ASP A 21 10.61 0.93 15.35
N GLN A 22 9.75 1.92 15.57
CA GLN A 22 8.35 1.72 15.86
C GLN A 22 7.62 1.12 14.66
N ARG A 23 6.61 0.29 14.96
CA ARG A 23 5.73 -0.29 13.96
C ARG A 23 4.61 0.69 13.64
N HIS A 24 4.43 0.97 12.36
CA HIS A 24 3.39 1.84 11.84
C HIS A 24 2.54 1.10 10.81
N LEU A 25 1.29 1.51 10.70
CA LEU A 25 0.55 1.29 9.46
C LEU A 25 1.16 2.17 8.37
N CYS A 26 1.44 1.54 7.24
CA CYS A 26 1.88 2.19 6.02
C CYS A 26 0.84 1.93 4.95
N LEU A 27 0.59 2.95 4.13
CA LEU A 27 -0.21 2.77 2.92
C LEU A 27 0.41 3.49 1.74
N ALA A 28 0.08 3.01 0.55
CA ALA A 28 0.39 3.70 -0.68
C ALA A 28 -0.76 3.62 -1.66
N ALA A 29 -1.10 4.74 -2.28
CA ALA A 29 -2.15 4.85 -3.27
C ALA A 29 -1.56 5.33 -4.60
N ASP A 30 -2.01 4.78 -5.72
CA ASP A 30 -1.49 5.06 -7.04
C ASP A 30 -2.60 5.05 -8.11
N ILE A 31 -2.55 6.01 -9.04
CA ILE A 31 -3.57 6.17 -10.09
C ILE A 31 -3.32 5.16 -11.23
N GLU A 32 -4.35 4.40 -11.59
CA GLU A 32 -4.28 3.50 -12.73
C GLU A 32 -4.15 4.28 -14.06
N LYS A 33 -3.13 3.92 -14.85
CA LYS A 33 -2.88 4.48 -16.20
C LYS A 33 -2.79 6.02 -16.19
N TYR A 34 -2.16 6.60 -15.18
CA TYR A 34 -2.01 8.05 -15.04
C TYR A 34 -1.45 8.76 -16.28
N SER A 35 -0.48 8.15 -16.96
CA SER A 35 0.15 8.70 -18.17
C SER A 35 -0.81 8.91 -19.35
N ARG A 36 -2.03 8.36 -19.29
CA ARG A 36 -3.07 8.60 -20.30
C ARG A 36 -3.65 10.01 -20.26
N PHE A 37 -3.51 10.71 -19.13
CA PHE A 37 -4.00 12.07 -18.97
C PHE A 37 -3.04 13.06 -19.64
N ASP A 38 -3.60 14.09 -20.28
CA ASP A 38 -2.83 15.27 -20.68
C ASP A 38 -2.36 16.06 -19.44
N THR A 39 -1.54 17.09 -19.62
CA THR A 39 -0.96 17.84 -18.50
C THR A 39 -2.02 18.46 -17.57
N GLN A 40 -3.17 18.87 -18.10
CA GLN A 40 -4.25 19.44 -17.28
C GLN A 40 -5.01 18.34 -16.51
N GLY A 41 -5.27 17.22 -17.16
CA GLY A 41 -5.85 16.03 -16.57
C GLY A 41 -4.96 15.46 -15.48
N GLN A 42 -3.65 15.43 -15.68
CA GLN A 42 -2.65 15.02 -14.69
C GLN A 42 -2.72 15.86 -13.41
N ARG A 43 -2.69 17.19 -13.53
CA ARG A 43 -2.88 18.11 -12.40
C ARG A 43 -4.20 17.90 -11.67
N THR A 44 -5.28 17.72 -12.43
CA THR A 44 -6.63 17.47 -11.87
C THR A 44 -6.67 16.13 -11.13
N ALA A 45 -6.07 15.08 -11.69
CA ALA A 45 -6.02 13.75 -11.12
C ALA A 45 -5.18 13.72 -9.83
N GLN A 46 -4.02 14.41 -9.80
CA GLN A 46 -3.20 14.56 -8.58
C GLN A 46 -3.94 15.30 -7.47
N ALA A 47 -4.56 16.44 -7.79
CA ALA A 47 -5.35 17.19 -6.82
C ALA A 47 -6.51 16.35 -6.29
N GLN A 48 -7.12 15.53 -7.15
CA GLN A 48 -8.21 14.66 -6.72
C GLN A 48 -7.73 13.48 -5.88
N LEU A 49 -6.58 12.88 -6.18
CA LEU A 49 -6.00 11.83 -5.34
C LEU A 49 -5.82 12.33 -3.90
N ALA A 50 -5.14 13.45 -3.72
CA ALA A 50 -4.94 14.06 -2.40
C ALA A 50 -6.28 14.35 -1.70
N ARG A 51 -7.27 14.85 -2.44
CA ARG A 51 -8.60 15.15 -1.89
C ARG A 51 -9.33 13.90 -1.41
N VAL A 52 -9.40 12.83 -2.20
CA VAL A 52 -10.16 11.62 -1.81
C VAL A 52 -9.51 10.90 -0.64
N LEU A 53 -8.16 10.84 -0.59
CA LEU A 53 -7.43 10.23 0.52
C LEU A 53 -7.70 10.98 1.83
N ARG A 54 -7.58 12.31 1.82
CA ARG A 54 -7.88 13.15 2.99
C ARG A 54 -9.36 13.06 3.42
N THR A 55 -10.29 13.20 2.47
CA THR A 55 -11.73 13.16 2.78
C THR A 55 -12.14 11.81 3.38
N ALA A 56 -11.58 10.71 2.86
CA ALA A 56 -11.85 9.38 3.40
C ALA A 56 -11.30 9.20 4.83
N ALA A 57 -10.13 9.76 5.12
CA ALA A 57 -9.56 9.76 6.47
C ALA A 57 -10.44 10.54 7.45
N GLU A 58 -10.79 11.79 7.10
CA GLU A 58 -11.63 12.66 7.94
C GLU A 58 -12.98 12.02 8.25
N ARG A 59 -13.65 11.43 7.25
CA ARG A 59 -14.94 10.72 7.44
C ARG A 59 -14.83 9.47 8.31
N SER A 60 -13.64 8.93 8.45
CA SER A 60 -13.37 7.76 9.30
C SER A 60 -12.90 8.13 10.70
N GLY A 61 -12.88 9.43 11.03
CA GLY A 61 -12.35 9.92 12.31
C GLY A 61 -10.82 9.87 12.39
N LEU A 62 -10.13 9.73 11.26
CA LEU A 62 -8.68 9.78 11.16
C LEU A 62 -8.24 11.20 10.79
N ASP A 63 -7.16 11.68 11.41
CA ASP A 63 -6.58 12.97 11.06
C ASP A 63 -5.44 12.79 10.04
N HIS A 64 -5.74 13.00 8.75
CA HIS A 64 -4.76 12.90 7.66
C HIS A 64 -3.59 13.89 7.82
N SER A 65 -3.79 15.01 8.52
CA SER A 65 -2.74 16.01 8.71
C SER A 65 -1.61 15.54 9.63
N THR A 66 -1.86 14.49 10.42
CA THR A 66 -0.87 13.85 11.30
C THR A 66 -0.05 12.77 10.61
N TRP A 67 -0.39 12.43 9.35
CA TRP A 67 0.31 11.39 8.60
C TRP A 67 1.63 11.92 8.06
N SER A 68 2.67 11.11 8.11
CA SER A 68 3.92 11.43 7.43
C SER A 68 3.80 11.00 5.97
N VAL A 69 3.46 11.97 5.11
CA VAL A 69 3.16 11.75 3.69
C VAL A 69 4.37 12.04 2.81
N GLN A 70 4.66 11.12 1.88
CA GLN A 70 5.61 11.29 0.80
C GLN A 70 4.87 11.29 -0.55
N PRO A 71 4.67 12.45 -1.19
CA PRO A 71 4.09 12.52 -2.52
C PRO A 71 5.12 12.09 -3.58
N GLN A 72 4.67 11.33 -4.59
CA GLN A 72 5.47 10.86 -5.71
C GLN A 72 4.64 10.89 -7.01
N GLY A 73 4.47 12.08 -7.59
CA GLY A 73 3.74 12.22 -8.85
C GLY A 73 2.26 11.82 -8.71
N ASP A 74 1.89 10.67 -9.26
CA ASP A 74 0.56 10.04 -9.21
C ASP A 74 0.38 9.05 -8.05
N MET A 75 1.39 8.96 -7.19
CA MET A 75 1.40 8.13 -6.00
C MET A 75 1.49 8.97 -4.72
N GLU A 76 0.79 8.52 -3.67
CA GLU A 76 1.01 8.96 -2.30
C GLU A 76 1.48 7.74 -1.49
N PHE A 77 2.58 7.88 -0.74
CA PHE A 77 2.96 6.94 0.31
C PHE A 77 2.79 7.64 1.67
N ALA A 78 2.21 6.97 2.66
CA ALA A 78 2.01 7.53 3.99
C ALA A 78 2.38 6.55 5.10
N VAL A 79 3.06 7.06 6.12
CA VAL A 79 3.24 6.41 7.42
C VAL A 79 2.26 7.06 8.40
N LEU A 80 1.39 6.24 8.99
CA LEU A 80 0.34 6.71 9.90
C LEU A 80 0.90 6.84 11.33
N PRO A 81 0.31 7.71 12.18
CA PRO A 81 0.70 7.82 13.58
C PRO A 81 0.71 6.46 14.29
N ALA A 82 1.65 6.29 15.21
CA ALA A 82 1.69 5.11 16.05
C ALA A 82 0.36 4.92 16.81
N GLY A 83 -0.12 3.68 16.86
CA GLY A 83 -1.40 3.36 17.51
C GLY A 83 -2.64 3.66 16.66
N THR A 84 -2.49 4.09 15.41
CA THR A 84 -3.64 4.19 14.49
C THR A 84 -4.34 2.83 14.35
N SER A 85 -5.66 2.81 14.49
CA SER A 85 -6.45 1.57 14.48
C SER A 85 -6.45 0.92 13.09
N GLU A 86 -5.89 -0.30 13.01
CA GLU A 86 -5.90 -1.13 11.80
C GLU A 86 -7.34 -1.42 11.33
N GLN A 87 -8.28 -1.59 12.26
CA GLN A 87 -9.70 -1.82 11.97
C GLN A 87 -10.36 -0.61 11.29
N VAL A 88 -10.10 0.60 11.79
CA VAL A 88 -10.65 1.84 11.20
C VAL A 88 -10.09 2.05 9.79
N VAL A 89 -8.80 1.78 9.59
CA VAL A 89 -8.13 1.91 8.29
C VAL A 89 -8.64 0.87 7.29
N LEU A 90 -8.71 -0.41 7.66
CA LEU A 90 -9.17 -1.46 6.76
C LEU A 90 -10.68 -1.44 6.51
N GLY A 91 -11.44 -0.83 7.42
CA GLY A 91 -12.91 -0.77 7.39
C GLY A 91 -13.42 0.56 6.85
N GLY A 92 -13.63 1.51 7.77
CA GLY A 92 -14.22 2.82 7.48
C GLY A 92 -13.47 3.59 6.41
N TYR A 93 -12.14 3.67 6.52
CA TYR A 93 -11.32 4.44 5.57
C TYR A 93 -11.39 3.88 4.15
N VAL A 94 -11.20 2.57 3.97
CA VAL A 94 -11.33 1.93 2.66
C VAL A 94 -12.73 2.11 2.08
N THR A 95 -13.77 2.01 2.92
CA THR A 95 -15.17 2.17 2.50
C THR A 95 -15.47 3.60 2.06
N HIS A 96 -15.04 4.59 2.84
CA HIS A 96 -15.19 6.00 2.48
C HIS A 96 -14.38 6.38 1.25
N LEU A 97 -13.17 5.83 1.08
CA LEU A 97 -12.36 6.06 -0.11
C LEU A 97 -13.05 5.52 -1.38
N ALA A 98 -13.63 4.32 -1.30
CA ALA A 98 -14.39 3.75 -2.40
C ALA A 98 -15.61 4.60 -2.76
N ALA A 99 -16.34 5.09 -1.75
CA ALA A 99 -17.49 5.97 -1.94
C ALA A 99 -17.10 7.32 -2.57
N GLU A 100 -16.01 7.94 -2.11
CA GLU A 100 -15.51 9.20 -2.67
C GLU A 100 -15.07 9.05 -4.13
N LEU A 101 -14.39 7.96 -4.46
CA LEU A 101 -14.03 7.64 -5.85
C LEU A 101 -15.26 7.37 -6.72
N GLY A 102 -16.25 6.64 -6.19
CA GLY A 102 -17.51 6.39 -6.88
C GLY A 102 -18.28 7.67 -7.18
N GLY A 103 -18.43 8.54 -6.17
CA GLY A 103 -19.07 9.86 -6.32
C GLY A 103 -18.31 10.77 -7.29
N TYR A 104 -16.98 10.75 -7.26
CA TYR A 104 -16.19 11.44 -8.27
C TYR A 104 -16.49 10.89 -9.66
N ASN A 105 -16.31 9.59 -9.88
CA ASN A 105 -16.44 8.97 -11.20
C ASN A 105 -17.85 9.04 -11.80
N ALA A 106 -18.90 9.09 -10.97
CA ALA A 106 -20.29 9.15 -11.39
C ALA A 106 -20.61 10.38 -12.26
N THR A 107 -19.96 11.52 -12.02
CA THR A 107 -20.21 12.76 -12.77
C THR A 107 -19.24 12.99 -13.93
N ARG A 108 -18.35 12.02 -14.21
CA ARG A 108 -17.33 12.14 -15.27
C ARG A 108 -17.57 11.16 -16.42
N ARG A 109 -17.25 11.63 -17.62
CA ARG A 109 -17.08 10.77 -18.81
C ARG A 109 -15.96 9.76 -18.55
N PRO A 110 -15.98 8.57 -19.18
CA PRO A 110 -14.99 7.51 -18.94
C PRO A 110 -13.52 7.96 -19.01
N ALA A 111 -13.19 8.88 -19.92
CA ALA A 111 -11.83 9.41 -20.06
C ALA A 111 -11.35 10.23 -18.85
N GLY A 112 -12.25 10.86 -18.09
CA GLY A 112 -11.94 11.68 -16.92
C GLY A 112 -12.08 10.97 -15.57
N ARG A 113 -12.47 9.69 -15.57
CA ARG A 113 -12.57 8.87 -14.35
C ARG A 113 -11.18 8.53 -13.83
N ILE A 114 -11.04 8.43 -12.51
CA ILE A 114 -9.82 7.95 -11.86
C ILE A 114 -10.09 6.61 -11.19
N ARG A 115 -9.11 5.71 -11.22
CA ARG A 115 -9.19 4.40 -10.56
C ARG A 115 -7.90 4.23 -9.77
N LEU A 116 -7.98 3.72 -8.55
CA LEU A 116 -6.84 3.65 -7.65
C LEU A 116 -6.46 2.21 -7.32
N ARG A 117 -5.15 2.00 -7.17
CA ARG A 117 -4.58 0.89 -6.42
C ARG A 117 -4.21 1.40 -5.04
N LEU A 118 -4.55 0.65 -3.99
CA LEU A 118 -4.18 0.95 -2.61
C LEU A 118 -3.51 -0.28 -2.01
N ALA A 119 -2.32 -0.11 -1.45
CA ALA A 119 -1.63 -1.14 -0.68
C ALA A 119 -1.51 -0.71 0.78
N ILE A 120 -1.72 -1.65 1.72
CA ILE A 120 -1.66 -1.39 3.17
C ILE A 120 -0.87 -2.51 3.84
N ASP A 121 0.06 -2.15 4.71
CA ASP A 121 0.79 -3.09 5.56
C ASP A 121 1.13 -2.45 6.92
N THR A 122 1.53 -3.26 7.89
CA THR A 122 1.93 -2.86 9.24
C THR A 122 3.33 -3.39 9.54
N GLY A 123 4.25 -2.52 9.94
CA GLY A 123 5.62 -2.93 10.25
C GLY A 123 6.55 -1.77 10.53
N VAL A 124 7.84 -2.06 10.66
CA VAL A 124 8.84 -1.03 10.94
C VAL A 124 8.96 -0.09 9.74
N ALA A 125 8.86 1.21 10.02
CA ALA A 125 9.00 2.29 9.05
C ALA A 125 9.71 3.47 9.71
N ALA A 126 10.92 3.77 9.25
CA ALA A 126 11.75 4.85 9.76
C ALA A 126 11.89 5.96 8.72
N THR A 127 11.91 7.21 9.15
CA THR A 127 12.30 8.33 8.26
C THR A 127 13.74 8.15 7.78
N ALA A 128 13.97 8.43 6.50
CA ALA A 128 15.26 8.33 5.82
C ALA A 128 15.47 9.53 4.88
N ALA A 129 16.69 9.67 4.35
CA ALA A 129 17.08 10.83 3.54
C ALA A 129 16.21 11.07 2.29
N LEU A 130 15.56 10.02 1.76
CA LEU A 130 14.73 10.06 0.54
C LEU A 130 13.28 9.63 0.78
N GLY A 131 12.80 9.75 2.01
CA GLY A 131 11.44 9.31 2.40
C GLY A 131 11.50 8.35 3.57
N PHE A 132 11.04 7.12 3.35
CA PHE A 132 10.97 6.09 4.40
C PHE A 132 11.83 4.88 4.08
N SER A 133 12.37 4.25 5.12
CA SER A 133 13.10 2.98 5.04
C SER A 133 12.51 1.98 6.01
N GLY A 134 12.70 0.68 5.72
CA GLY A 134 12.21 -0.41 6.54
C GLY A 134 11.35 -1.42 5.77
N PRO A 135 11.01 -2.55 6.42
CA PRO A 135 10.27 -3.63 5.80
C PRO A 135 8.86 -3.21 5.35
N ALA A 136 8.14 -2.37 6.10
CA ALA A 136 6.78 -1.97 5.73
C ALA A 136 6.73 -1.09 4.47
N PRO A 137 7.56 -0.03 4.33
CA PRO A 137 7.64 0.72 3.07
C PRO A 137 7.99 -0.15 1.86
N ILE A 138 8.90 -1.12 2.03
CA ILE A 138 9.25 -2.08 0.97
C ILE A 138 8.03 -2.93 0.61
N ALA A 139 7.40 -3.59 1.57
CA ALA A 139 6.27 -4.49 1.33
C ALA A 139 5.10 -3.77 0.65
N VAL A 140 4.71 -2.59 1.15
CA VAL A 140 3.65 -1.75 0.56
C VAL A 140 3.98 -1.40 -0.90
N ALA A 141 5.21 -0.95 -1.18
CA ALA A 141 5.61 -0.62 -2.55
C ALA A 141 5.61 -1.85 -3.48
N ARG A 142 5.91 -3.05 -2.95
CA ARG A 142 5.88 -4.31 -3.70
C ARG A 142 4.45 -4.78 -3.98
N PHE A 143 3.59 -4.75 -2.98
CA PHE A 143 2.16 -5.05 -3.15
C PHE A 143 1.49 -4.11 -4.15
N LEU A 144 1.72 -2.79 -4.03
CA LEU A 144 1.11 -1.79 -4.92
C LEU A 144 1.47 -2.01 -6.39
N ASN A 145 2.70 -2.46 -6.65
CA ASN A 145 3.23 -2.63 -8.00
C ASN A 145 3.05 -4.03 -8.59
N ALA A 146 2.58 -4.99 -7.78
CA ALA A 146 2.42 -6.39 -8.14
C ALA A 146 1.53 -6.57 -9.39
N PRO A 147 1.96 -7.34 -10.40
CA PRO A 147 1.15 -7.60 -11.60
C PRO A 147 -0.26 -8.11 -11.29
N GLU A 148 -0.41 -8.92 -10.24
CA GLU A 148 -1.67 -9.49 -9.77
C GLU A 148 -2.66 -8.39 -9.36
N VAL A 149 -2.19 -7.39 -8.62
CA VAL A 149 -3.00 -6.24 -8.17
C VAL A 149 -3.36 -5.34 -9.34
N LYS A 150 -2.40 -5.12 -10.26
CA LYS A 150 -2.65 -4.34 -11.49
C LYS A 150 -3.70 -5.02 -12.38
N ARG A 151 -3.63 -6.34 -12.52
CA ARG A 151 -4.61 -7.15 -13.27
C ARG A 151 -5.99 -7.15 -12.62
N ALA A 152 -6.07 -7.36 -11.31
CA ALA A 152 -7.35 -7.35 -10.59
C ALA A 152 -8.15 -6.06 -10.84
N LEU A 153 -7.47 -4.89 -10.82
CA LEU A 153 -8.12 -3.65 -11.20
C LEU A 153 -8.41 -3.57 -12.70
N ALA A 154 -7.49 -3.97 -13.59
CA ALA A 154 -7.71 -3.89 -15.03
C ALA A 154 -8.93 -4.73 -15.50
N ASP A 155 -9.12 -5.90 -14.91
CA ASP A 155 -10.15 -6.87 -15.29
C ASP A 155 -11.54 -6.43 -14.76
N ALA A 156 -11.60 -5.89 -13.54
CA ALA A 156 -12.84 -5.41 -12.95
C ALA A 156 -13.18 -3.97 -13.39
N ARG A 157 -13.67 -3.81 -14.62
CA ARG A 157 -13.92 -2.48 -15.25
C ARG A 157 -14.87 -1.56 -14.48
N SER A 158 -15.78 -2.12 -13.68
CA SER A 158 -16.70 -1.38 -12.80
C SER A 158 -16.03 -0.88 -11.52
N ALA A 159 -14.92 -1.50 -11.09
CA ALA A 159 -14.21 -1.12 -9.88
C ALA A 159 -13.48 0.22 -10.06
N SER A 160 -13.62 1.11 -9.07
CA SER A 160 -12.83 2.35 -8.97
C SER A 160 -11.63 2.21 -8.03
N LEU A 161 -11.56 1.15 -7.23
CA LEU A 161 -10.54 0.91 -6.23
C LEU A 161 -10.21 -0.59 -6.17
N VAL A 162 -8.91 -0.91 -6.15
CA VAL A 162 -8.41 -2.20 -5.66
C VAL A 162 -7.60 -1.97 -4.40
N VAL A 163 -7.81 -2.80 -3.40
CA VAL A 163 -7.05 -2.78 -2.15
C VAL A 163 -6.29 -4.10 -2.03
N VAL A 164 -5.01 -4.01 -1.69
CA VAL A 164 -4.19 -5.15 -1.29
C VAL A 164 -3.67 -4.93 0.12
N ILE A 165 -3.81 -5.95 0.96
CA ILE A 165 -3.26 -5.95 2.32
C ILE A 165 -2.30 -7.12 2.51
N SER A 166 -1.36 -7.01 3.44
CA SER A 166 -0.49 -8.13 3.78
C SER A 166 -1.27 -9.30 4.40
N ASP A 167 -0.71 -10.51 4.31
CA ASP A 167 -1.28 -11.70 4.95
C ASP A 167 -1.49 -11.49 6.46
N ARG A 168 -0.57 -10.81 7.14
CA ARG A 168 -0.69 -10.51 8.57
C ARG A 168 -1.94 -9.68 8.88
N LEU A 169 -2.14 -8.56 8.19
CA LEU A 169 -3.33 -7.72 8.38
C LEU A 169 -4.62 -8.52 8.12
N TYR A 170 -4.60 -9.40 7.12
CA TYR A 170 -5.75 -10.24 6.85
C TYR A 170 -6.02 -11.23 7.99
N GLN A 171 -5.02 -11.99 8.45
CA GLN A 171 -5.22 -12.98 9.52
C GLN A 171 -5.62 -12.33 10.85
N ASP A 172 -4.96 -11.22 11.22
CA ASP A 172 -5.12 -10.60 12.54
C ASP A 172 -6.42 -9.76 12.62
N VAL A 173 -6.78 -9.04 11.55
CA VAL A 173 -7.85 -8.02 11.57
C VAL A 173 -9.08 -8.44 10.77
N VAL A 174 -8.90 -8.92 9.54
CA VAL A 174 -10.03 -9.21 8.65
C VAL A 174 -10.69 -10.54 9.01
N ARG A 175 -9.89 -11.61 9.12
CA ARG A 175 -10.37 -12.97 9.37
C ARG A 175 -10.98 -13.12 10.77
N SER A 176 -10.54 -12.30 11.72
CA SER A 176 -11.12 -12.27 13.07
C SER A 176 -12.55 -11.68 13.10
N ARG A 177 -13.02 -11.09 11.98
CA ARG A 177 -14.38 -10.54 11.78
C ARG A 177 -14.84 -9.51 12.80
N PHE A 178 -13.92 -8.96 13.58
CA PHE A 178 -14.24 -7.84 14.45
C PHE A 178 -14.70 -6.66 13.57
N HIS A 179 -15.80 -6.01 13.96
CA HIS A 179 -16.37 -4.82 13.29
C HIS A 179 -16.87 -5.02 11.85
N GLY A 180 -17.31 -6.23 11.49
CA GLY A 180 -18.07 -6.46 10.25
C GLY A 180 -17.22 -6.53 8.99
N HIS A 181 -15.94 -6.86 9.12
CA HIS A 181 -15.11 -7.23 7.96
C HIS A 181 -15.64 -8.52 7.33
N ASP A 182 -15.94 -8.45 6.04
CA ASP A 182 -16.35 -9.58 5.22
C ASP A 182 -15.09 -10.21 4.59
N ALA A 183 -14.57 -11.25 5.24
CA ALA A 183 -13.37 -11.95 4.81
C ALA A 183 -13.52 -12.58 3.41
N GLU A 184 -14.75 -12.94 3.04
CA GLU A 184 -15.12 -13.50 1.75
C GLU A 184 -15.00 -12.49 0.61
N GLN A 185 -14.85 -11.19 0.90
CA GLN A 185 -14.55 -10.17 -0.12
C GLN A 185 -13.06 -10.09 -0.47
N TYR A 186 -12.22 -10.78 0.29
CA TYR A 186 -10.79 -10.85 0.02
C TYR A 186 -10.42 -12.15 -0.70
N ARG A 187 -9.37 -12.07 -1.50
CA ARG A 187 -8.80 -13.20 -2.20
C ARG A 187 -7.29 -13.16 -2.09
N ARG A 188 -6.70 -14.29 -1.71
CA ARG A 188 -5.26 -14.41 -1.56
C ARG A 188 -4.56 -14.40 -2.92
N ILE A 189 -3.48 -13.65 -3.01
CA ILE A 189 -2.56 -13.62 -4.14
C ILE A 189 -1.14 -13.94 -3.63
N HIS A 190 -0.32 -14.52 -4.50
CA HIS A 190 1.12 -14.63 -4.28
C HIS A 190 1.80 -13.50 -5.06
N VAL A 191 2.64 -12.71 -4.40
CA VAL A 191 3.33 -11.57 -5.00
C VAL A 191 4.81 -11.85 -5.08
N GLU A 192 5.33 -11.84 -6.31
CA GLU A 192 6.76 -11.92 -6.60
C GLU A 192 7.21 -10.64 -7.32
N GLN A 193 8.00 -9.79 -6.66
CA GLN A 193 8.36 -8.49 -7.19
C GLN A 193 9.74 -8.04 -6.69
N LYS A 194 10.72 -7.90 -7.60
CA LYS A 194 12.07 -7.39 -7.28
C LYS A 194 12.68 -8.05 -6.03
N GLY A 195 12.70 -9.39 -6.00
CA GLY A 195 13.24 -10.19 -4.89
C GLY A 195 12.35 -10.29 -3.64
N PHE A 196 11.21 -9.61 -3.62
CA PHE A 196 10.17 -9.84 -2.62
C PHE A 196 9.28 -11.00 -3.06
N ALA A 197 9.02 -11.93 -2.14
CA ALA A 197 8.03 -12.99 -2.28
C ALA A 197 7.15 -13.01 -1.01
N GLY A 198 5.83 -13.05 -1.17
CA GLY A 198 4.92 -13.07 -0.05
C GLY A 198 3.45 -13.15 -0.46
N TYR A 199 2.60 -13.47 0.51
CA TYR A 199 1.15 -13.50 0.29
C TYR A 199 0.52 -12.13 0.62
N GLY A 200 -0.41 -11.72 -0.24
CA GLY A 200 -1.29 -10.58 -0.02
C GLY A 200 -2.74 -10.96 -0.22
N TRP A 201 -3.65 -10.09 0.19
CA TRP A 201 -5.09 -10.29 0.06
C TRP A 201 -5.71 -9.10 -0.65
N VAL A 202 -6.35 -9.37 -1.78
CA VAL A 202 -6.95 -8.35 -2.65
C VAL A 202 -8.45 -8.27 -2.43
N ARG A 203 -8.98 -7.06 -2.40
CA ARG A 203 -10.41 -6.72 -2.36
C ARG A 203 -10.72 -5.64 -3.40
N LEU A 204 -11.91 -5.69 -4.00
CA LEU A 204 -12.47 -4.64 -4.85
C LEU A 204 -13.69 -4.00 -4.18
N PRO A 205 -13.52 -2.94 -3.37
CA PRO A 205 -14.64 -2.27 -2.73
C PRO A 205 -15.67 -1.74 -3.74
N GLY A 206 -16.96 -1.95 -3.46
CA GLY A 206 -18.05 -1.50 -4.32
C GLY A 206 -18.32 -2.38 -5.54
N VAL A 207 -17.65 -3.53 -5.66
CA VAL A 207 -17.97 -4.59 -6.62
C VAL A 207 -18.40 -5.81 -5.82
N ASP A 208 -19.56 -6.37 -6.15
CA ASP A 208 -19.95 -7.67 -5.62
C ASP A 208 -18.99 -8.73 -6.18
N PRO A 209 -18.33 -9.55 -5.34
CA PRO A 209 -17.50 -10.65 -5.81
C PRO A 209 -18.20 -11.59 -6.79
N GLN A 210 -19.54 -11.66 -6.79
CA GLN A 210 -20.34 -12.44 -7.73
C GLN A 210 -20.51 -11.76 -9.10
N ASP A 211 -20.47 -10.42 -9.15
CA ASP A 211 -20.59 -9.61 -10.37
C ASP A 211 -19.24 -9.38 -11.06
N ALA A 212 -18.14 -9.54 -10.33
CA ALA A 212 -16.80 -9.61 -10.89
C ALA A 212 -16.63 -10.95 -11.61
N GLY A 213 -17.12 -11.04 -12.86
CA GLY A 213 -16.90 -12.21 -13.71
C GLY A 213 -15.43 -12.65 -13.69
N GLU A 214 -15.18 -13.97 -13.78
CA GLU A 214 -13.81 -14.51 -13.86
C GLU A 214 -13.05 -13.81 -15.01
N PRO A 215 -11.89 -13.20 -14.70
CA PRO A 215 -10.74 -13.94 -14.21
C PRO A 215 -10.13 -13.25 -12.98
N TRP A 216 -10.66 -13.54 -11.81
CA TRP A 216 -9.91 -13.28 -10.59
C TRP A 216 -8.68 -14.20 -10.57
N PRO A 217 -7.47 -13.75 -10.21
CA PRO A 217 -6.33 -14.66 -10.08
C PRO A 217 -6.70 -15.75 -9.05
N ALA A 218 -7.01 -16.95 -9.53
CA ALA A 218 -7.24 -18.10 -8.68
C ALA A 218 -6.01 -18.23 -7.77
N ALA A 219 -6.24 -18.33 -6.46
CA ALA A 219 -5.18 -18.78 -5.57
C ALA A 219 -4.69 -20.12 -6.13
N PRO A 220 -3.38 -20.38 -6.24
CA PRO A 220 -2.92 -21.72 -6.58
C PRO A 220 -3.54 -22.68 -5.57
N GLU A 221 -4.38 -23.59 -6.05
CA GLU A 221 -4.93 -24.68 -5.24
C GLU A 221 -3.75 -25.55 -4.82
N GLY A 222 -3.33 -25.42 -3.57
CA GLY A 222 -2.12 -26.08 -3.08
C GLY A 222 -1.68 -25.61 -1.70
N GLY A 223 -2.61 -25.48 -0.74
CA GLY A 223 -2.25 -25.49 0.68
C GLY A 223 -2.12 -26.95 1.17
N PRO A 224 -1.18 -27.28 2.08
CA PRO A 224 -1.08 -28.64 2.61
C PRO A 224 -2.38 -29.01 3.35
N GLN A 225 -3.04 -30.09 2.94
CA GLN A 225 -4.17 -30.66 3.70
C GLN A 225 -3.66 -31.24 5.04
N PRO A 226 -4.38 -31.02 6.16
CA PRO A 226 -4.11 -31.74 7.40
C PRO A 226 -4.84 -33.09 7.38
N GLY A 227 -4.12 -34.20 7.24
CA GLY A 227 -4.75 -35.52 7.45
C GLY A 227 -3.90 -36.74 7.06
N GLY A 228 -3.29 -37.37 8.07
CA GLY A 228 -2.83 -38.78 8.00
C GLY A 228 -1.49 -39.03 8.71
N PRO A 229 -1.41 -39.90 9.74
CA PRO A 229 -0.15 -40.21 10.40
C PRO A 229 0.70 -41.08 9.47
N ARG A 230 1.86 -40.56 9.04
CA ARG A 230 2.86 -41.32 8.27
C ARG A 230 4.03 -41.71 9.18
N PRO A 231 4.58 -42.94 9.08
CA PRO A 231 5.50 -43.47 10.08
C PRO A 231 6.81 -42.70 10.17
N LEU A 232 7.34 -42.57 11.39
CA LEU A 232 8.63 -41.98 11.72
C LEU A 232 9.76 -42.68 10.94
N ALA A 233 10.25 -42.03 9.89
CA ALA A 233 11.54 -42.33 9.30
C ALA A 233 12.61 -41.45 9.98
N ARG A 234 13.68 -42.13 10.39
CA ARG A 234 14.78 -41.70 11.24
C ARG A 234 15.58 -40.54 10.65
N ALA A 235 16.03 -39.66 11.54
CA ALA A 235 16.77 -38.43 11.28
C ALA A 235 18.05 -38.61 10.44
N ALA A 236 18.27 -37.67 9.53
CA ALA A 236 19.59 -37.29 9.03
C ALA A 236 19.59 -35.81 8.62
N GLY A 237 20.55 -35.04 9.16
CA GLY A 237 21.02 -33.79 8.57
C GLY A 237 20.24 -32.53 8.94
N ALA A 238 20.90 -31.67 9.72
CA ALA A 238 20.42 -30.34 10.10
C ALA A 238 20.34 -29.38 8.90
N GLU A 239 19.23 -28.64 8.79
CA GLU A 239 19.22 -27.28 8.25
C GLU A 239 18.28 -26.41 9.10
N GLN A 240 18.86 -25.45 9.79
CA GLN A 240 18.11 -24.35 10.41
C GLN A 240 17.63 -23.41 9.29
N PRO A 241 16.40 -22.86 9.35
CA PRO A 241 16.01 -21.81 8.41
C PRO A 241 16.90 -20.59 8.66
N SER A 242 17.80 -20.31 7.73
CA SER A 242 18.63 -19.11 7.74
C SER A 242 17.76 -17.92 7.35
N PHE A 243 17.47 -17.05 8.32
CA PHE A 243 17.11 -15.68 8.02
C PHE A 243 18.36 -15.01 7.45
N VAL A 244 18.48 -14.95 6.12
CA VAL A 244 19.53 -14.17 5.47
C VAL A 244 19.16 -12.70 5.62
N GLN A 245 19.68 -12.07 6.66
CA GLN A 245 19.67 -10.63 6.80
C GLN A 245 20.72 -10.06 5.82
N GLN A 246 20.33 -9.90 4.55
CA GLN A 246 21.14 -9.10 3.64
C GLN A 246 21.06 -7.65 4.11
N GLY A 247 22.22 -7.05 4.42
CA GLY A 247 22.33 -5.62 4.63
C GLY A 247 21.89 -4.88 3.38
N VAL A 248 20.67 -4.37 3.39
CA VAL A 248 20.15 -3.55 2.29
C VAL A 248 20.59 -2.11 2.52
N HIS A 249 21.57 -1.66 1.74
CA HIS A 249 21.75 -0.24 1.51
C HIS A 249 20.46 0.33 0.90
N GLY A 250 19.96 1.41 1.51
CA GLY A 250 18.64 1.98 1.27
C GLY A 250 18.21 1.94 -0.19
N THR A 251 17.17 1.17 -0.47
CA THR A 251 16.56 1.14 -1.81
C THR A 251 15.67 2.37 -1.91
N ALA A 252 16.08 3.36 -2.70
CA ALA A 252 15.15 4.36 -3.19
C ALA A 252 13.98 3.61 -3.87
N VAL A 253 12.74 3.94 -3.50
CA VAL A 253 11.58 3.58 -4.30
C VAL A 253 11.68 4.41 -5.58
N GLN A 254 12.48 3.94 -6.53
CA GLN A 254 12.48 4.49 -7.88
C GLN A 254 11.13 4.15 -8.50
N GLY A 255 10.24 5.15 -8.50
CA GLY A 255 9.20 5.25 -9.50
C GLY A 255 9.88 5.36 -10.88
N VAL A 256 9.39 4.60 -11.84
CA VAL A 256 9.75 4.80 -13.25
C VAL A 256 9.07 6.11 -13.66
N ILE A 257 9.85 7.18 -13.85
CA ILE A 257 9.34 8.41 -14.46
C ILE A 257 9.11 8.11 -15.95
N HIS A 258 7.86 7.91 -16.36
CA HIS A 258 7.49 7.98 -17.78
C HIS A 258 7.40 9.46 -18.18
N GLY A 259 8.54 10.04 -18.59
CA GLY A 259 8.59 11.32 -19.27
C GLY A 259 9.30 11.16 -20.61
N SER A 260 8.59 11.36 -21.72
CA SER A 260 9.23 11.47 -23.02
C SER A 260 9.95 12.83 -23.10
N VAL A 261 11.28 12.82 -23.14
CA VAL A 261 12.07 14.02 -23.44
C VAL A 261 11.98 14.29 -24.94
N VAL A 262 11.14 15.25 -25.34
CA VAL A 262 11.18 15.79 -26.70
C VAL A 262 12.37 16.73 -26.78
N HIS A 263 13.41 16.35 -27.51
CA HIS A 263 14.50 17.27 -27.84
C HIS A 263 13.97 18.26 -28.88
N GLY A 264 13.67 19.48 -28.44
CA GLY A 264 13.51 20.61 -29.35
C GLY A 264 14.87 20.91 -29.98
N GLY A 265 15.04 20.51 -31.24
CA GLY A 265 16.21 20.90 -32.02
C GLY A 265 16.25 22.42 -32.16
N VAL A 266 17.31 23.04 -31.65
CA VAL A 266 17.61 24.45 -31.91
C VAL A 266 17.97 24.57 -33.41
N PRO A 267 17.32 25.45 -34.19
CA PRO A 267 17.73 25.70 -35.56
C PRO A 267 19.14 26.29 -35.55
N GLY A 268 20.07 25.62 -36.22
CA GLY A 268 21.42 26.12 -36.43
C GLY A 268 21.38 27.46 -37.17
N GLY A 269 21.87 28.51 -36.53
CA GLY A 269 22.11 29.79 -37.18
C GLY A 269 23.28 29.64 -38.15
N ALA A 270 22.98 29.68 -39.44
CA ALA A 270 23.96 29.87 -40.50
C ALA A 270 24.17 31.37 -40.76
N GLY A 271 25.41 31.82 -40.60
CA GLY A 271 26.04 32.88 -41.39
C GLY A 271 25.56 34.33 -41.20
N ARG A 272 26.44 35.19 -40.69
CA ARG A 272 27.32 36.06 -41.49
C ARG A 272 28.45 36.61 -40.63
#